data_AF-L9VSB5-F1
#
_entry.id   AF-L9VSB5-F1
#
_cell.length_a   1.000
_cell.length_b   1.000
_cell.length_c   1.000
_cell.angle_alpha   90.00
_cell.angle_beta   90.00
_cell.angle_gamma   90.00
#
_symmetry.space_group_name_H-M   'P 1'
#
loop_
_entity.id
_entity.type
_entity.pdbx_description
1 polymer ?
#
loop_
_entity_poly.entity_id
_entity_poly.type
_entity_poly.pdbx_seq_one_letter_code
_entity_poly.pdbx_strand_id
1 'polypeptide(L)'
;MSESESQSPSELEFTERMQRADQWSKWIAMALTFGFFFVTVLLTTSVEFSAVVAAAMGIGVRFVIPYRVTISRPPDEREPLVADQGAVQFHHGAAGGALIFGSVAAAAVTVVNGESTTGLVAGGIGLAVSYVVFSRAFPRA
;
A
#
# COMPACT_ATOMS: atom_id res chain seq x y z
N MET A 1 2.77 -35.65 22.23
CA MET A 1 1.92 -36.22 21.16
C MET A 1 1.31 -35.00 20.48
N SER A 2 1.97 -34.49 19.43
CA SER A 2 1.54 -33.25 18.79
C SER A 2 0.31 -33.55 17.95
N GLU A 3 -0.82 -32.97 18.34
CA GLU A 3 -2.00 -32.90 17.50
C GLU A 3 -1.62 -32.10 16.25
N SER A 4 -1.37 -32.80 15.15
CA SER A 4 -1.41 -32.19 13.84
C SER A 4 -2.87 -31.85 13.57
N GLU A 5 -3.31 -30.66 13.99
CA GLU A 5 -4.54 -30.07 13.47
C GLU A 5 -4.43 -30.13 11.95
N SER A 6 -5.24 -30.98 11.34
CA SER A 6 -5.39 -31.04 9.90
C SER A 6 -5.99 -29.70 9.49
N GLN A 7 -5.15 -28.74 9.10
CA GLN A 7 -5.60 -27.47 8.55
C GLN A 7 -6.66 -27.77 7.49
N SER A 8 -7.80 -27.10 7.63
CA SER A 8 -8.90 -27.31 6.71
C SER A 8 -8.46 -26.96 5.28
N PRO A 9 -8.96 -27.63 4.24
CA PRO A 9 -8.57 -27.33 2.86
C PRO A 9 -8.66 -25.83 2.49
N SER A 10 -9.60 -25.10 3.10
CA SER A 10 -9.79 -23.66 2.92
C SER A 10 -8.73 -22.78 3.60
N GLU A 11 -8.10 -23.23 4.68
CA GLU A 11 -6.98 -22.54 5.34
C GLU A 11 -5.68 -22.72 4.56
N LEU A 12 -5.44 -23.91 4.02
CA LEU A 12 -4.30 -24.18 3.16
C LEU A 12 -4.35 -23.32 1.89
N GLU A 13 -5.51 -23.28 1.22
CA GLU A 13 -5.70 -22.44 0.02
C GLU A 13 -5.48 -20.95 0.30
N PHE A 14 -5.94 -20.45 1.45
CA PHE A 14 -5.73 -19.06 1.83
C PHE A 14 -4.26 -18.76 2.12
N THR A 15 -3.59 -19.63 2.87
CA THR A 15 -2.16 -19.49 3.20
C THR A 15 -1.33 -19.45 1.92
N GLU A 16 -1.61 -20.33 0.96
CA GLU A 16 -0.96 -20.33 -0.35
C GLU A 16 -1.25 -19.03 -1.14
N ARG A 17 -2.51 -18.57 -1.15
CA ARG A 17 -2.89 -17.31 -1.82
C ARG A 17 -2.21 -16.11 -1.18
N MET A 18 -2.10 -16.07 0.15
CA MET A 18 -1.45 -15.00 0.89
C MET A 18 0.06 -15.00 0.65
N GLN A 19 0.71 -16.17 0.68
CA GLN A 19 2.13 -16.30 0.37
C GLN A 19 2.43 -15.89 -1.07
N ARG A 20 1.59 -16.31 -2.01
CA ARG A 20 1.70 -15.91 -3.42
C ARG A 20 1.49 -14.40 -3.57
N ALA A 21 0.51 -13.82 -2.88
CA ALA A 21 0.28 -12.39 -2.91
C ALA A 21 1.44 -11.59 -2.29
N ASP A 22 2.05 -12.04 -1.21
CA ASP A 22 3.26 -11.40 -0.65
C ASP A 22 4.41 -11.44 -1.66
N GLN A 23 4.67 -12.60 -2.29
CA GLN A 23 5.72 -12.72 -3.30
C GLN A 23 5.46 -11.81 -4.51
N TRP A 24 4.25 -11.82 -5.06
CA TRP A 24 3.88 -10.97 -6.19
C TRP A 24 3.87 -9.49 -5.80
N SER A 25 3.49 -9.14 -4.57
CA SER A 25 3.49 -7.75 -4.11
C SER A 25 4.88 -7.14 -4.17
N LYS A 26 5.94 -7.91 -3.91
CA LYS A 26 7.33 -7.43 -3.97
C LYS A 26 7.69 -7.05 -5.41
N TRP A 27 7.40 -7.94 -6.36
CA TRP A 27 7.68 -7.69 -7.78
C TRP A 27 6.85 -6.53 -8.33
N ILE A 28 5.56 -6.47 -8.00
CA ILE A 28 4.66 -5.40 -8.45
C ILE A 28 5.07 -4.06 -7.83
N ALA A 29 5.32 -4.02 -6.52
CA ALA A 29 5.77 -2.81 -5.84
C ALA A 29 7.10 -2.32 -6.40
N MET A 30 8.05 -3.23 -6.65
CA MET A 30 9.33 -2.88 -7.25
C MET A 30 9.17 -2.32 -8.66
N ALA A 31 8.39 -2.98 -9.52
CA ALA A 31 8.12 -2.53 -10.88
C ALA A 31 7.44 -1.14 -10.90
N LEU A 32 6.42 -0.93 -10.05
CA LEU A 32 5.74 0.36 -9.93
C LEU A 32 6.67 1.44 -9.36
N THR A 33 7.51 1.11 -8.39
CA THR A 33 8.48 2.06 -7.82
C THR A 33 9.44 2.53 -8.90
N PHE A 34 10.10 1.62 -9.63
CA PHE A 34 11.04 2.01 -10.67
C PHE A 34 10.36 2.71 -11.85
N GLY A 35 9.19 2.22 -12.27
CA GLY A 35 8.41 2.85 -13.34
C GLY A 35 7.99 4.27 -12.98
N PHE A 36 7.43 4.46 -11.78
CA PHE A 36 7.01 5.77 -11.31
C PHE A 36 8.20 6.71 -11.07
N PHE A 37 9.31 6.20 -10.53
CA PHE A 37 10.56 6.97 -10.42
C PHE A 37 11.02 7.48 -11.79
N PHE A 38 11.13 6.59 -12.77
CA PHE A 38 11.62 6.96 -14.10
C PHE A 38 10.73 8.01 -14.77
N VAL A 39 9.41 7.80 -14.74
CA VAL A 39 8.42 8.76 -15.27
C VAL A 39 8.52 10.11 -14.55
N THR A 40 8.62 10.11 -13.23
CA THR A 40 8.66 11.36 -12.45
C THR A 40 9.97 12.12 -12.68
N VAL A 41 11.11 11.42 -12.78
CA VAL A 41 12.40 12.06 -13.10
C VAL A 41 12.35 12.69 -14.48
N LEU A 42 11.78 11.99 -15.47
CA LEU A 42 11.67 12.50 -16.82
C LEU A 42 10.84 13.79 -16.88
N LEU A 43 9.77 13.88 -16.09
CA LEU A 43 8.85 15.02 -16.10
C LEU A 43 9.31 16.19 -15.21
N THR A 44 10.04 15.91 -14.13
CA THR A 44 10.37 16.93 -13.11
C THR A 44 11.85 17.28 -13.07
N THR A 45 12.72 16.47 -13.69
CA THR A 45 14.20 16.56 -13.59
C THR A 45 14.78 16.49 -12.17
N SER A 46 13.94 16.23 -11.15
CA SER A 46 14.34 16.16 -9.75
C SER A 46 14.43 14.72 -9.27
N VAL A 47 15.66 14.24 -9.10
CA VAL A 47 15.93 12.84 -8.68
C VAL A 47 15.45 12.58 -7.26
N GLU A 48 15.74 13.48 -6.32
CA GLU A 48 15.37 13.33 -4.90
C GLU A 48 13.85 13.29 -4.72
N PHE A 49 13.15 14.25 -5.31
CA PHE A 49 11.68 14.29 -5.29
C PHE A 49 11.10 12.99 -5.86
N SER A 50 11.57 12.59 -7.04
CA SER A 50 11.09 11.39 -7.72
C SER A 50 11.31 10.12 -6.91
N ALA A 51 12.46 10.01 -6.23
CA ALA A 51 12.77 8.87 -5.37
C ALA A 51 11.80 8.78 -4.18
N VAL A 52 11.50 9.92 -3.53
CA VAL A 52 10.58 9.96 -2.38
C VAL A 52 9.17 9.54 -2.79
N VAL A 53 8.60 10.15 -3.83
CA VAL A 53 7.23 9.84 -4.26
C VAL A 53 7.10 8.43 -4.83
N ALA A 54 8.13 7.92 -5.51
CA ALA A 54 8.14 6.55 -6.00
C ALA A 54 8.23 5.52 -4.86
N ALA A 55 9.08 5.76 -3.86
CA ALA A 55 9.18 4.90 -2.70
C ALA A 55 7.85 4.87 -1.92
N ALA A 56 7.21 6.03 -1.73
CA ALA A 56 5.90 6.11 -1.09
C ALA A 56 4.84 5.32 -1.86
N MET A 57 4.80 5.41 -3.20
CA MET A 57 3.93 4.60 -4.04
C MET A 57 4.18 3.10 -3.85
N GLY A 58 5.44 2.66 -3.89
CA GLY A 58 5.81 1.26 -3.68
C GLY A 58 5.39 0.71 -2.31
N ILE A 59 5.60 1.49 -1.25
CA ILE A 59 5.12 1.15 0.11
C ILE A 59 3.60 1.03 0.12
N GLY A 60 2.90 1.97 -0.53
CA GLY A 60 1.45 1.93 -0.63
C GLY A 60 0.93 0.65 -1.29
N VAL A 61 1.56 0.22 -2.38
CA VAL A 61 1.25 -1.05 -3.07
C VAL A 61 1.44 -2.25 -2.14
N ARG A 62 2.50 -2.27 -1.33
CA ARG A 62 2.75 -3.34 -0.35
C ARG A 62 1.72 -3.39 0.78
N PHE A 63 1.01 -2.30 1.05
CA PHE A 63 -0.13 -2.32 1.96
C PHE A 63 -1.43 -2.76 1.27
N VAL A 64 -1.68 -2.31 0.03
CA VAL A 64 -2.95 -2.61 -0.67
C VAL A 64 -3.06 -4.08 -1.07
N ILE A 65 -1.99 -4.71 -1.56
CA ILE A 65 -2.07 -6.07 -2.08
C ILE A 65 -2.43 -7.10 -0.99
N PRO A 66 -1.72 -7.20 0.15
CA PRO A 66 -2.11 -8.12 1.23
C PRO A 66 -3.49 -7.78 1.79
N TYR A 67 -3.81 -6.49 1.94
CA TYR A 67 -5.14 -6.02 2.36
C TYR A 67 -6.26 -6.57 1.46
N ARG A 68 -6.08 -6.54 0.14
CA ARG A 68 -7.07 -7.06 -0.82
C ARG A 68 -7.30 -8.57 -0.67
N VAL A 69 -6.26 -9.32 -0.29
CA VAL A 69 -6.39 -10.75 -0.01
C VAL A 69 -7.17 -10.98 1.28
N THR A 70 -6.86 -10.25 2.36
CA THR A 70 -7.56 -10.39 3.64
C THR A 70 -9.06 -10.08 3.52
N ILE A 71 -9.43 -8.98 2.87
CA ILE A 71 -10.85 -8.61 2.73
C ILE A 71 -11.63 -9.54 1.79
N SER A 72 -10.96 -10.42 1.03
CA SER A 72 -11.64 -11.42 0.21
C SER A 72 -12.26 -12.55 1.04
N ARG A 73 -11.92 -12.65 2.33
CA ARG A 73 -12.58 -13.52 3.30
C ARG A 73 -13.79 -12.87 3.98
N PRO A 74 -14.76 -13.70 4.44
CA PRO A 74 -15.84 -13.27 5.33
C PRO A 74 -15.29 -12.53 6.56
N PRO A 75 -15.99 -11.52 7.10
CA PRO A 75 -15.49 -10.70 8.21
C PRO A 75 -15.07 -11.47 9.47
N ASP A 76 -15.75 -12.57 9.76
CA ASP A 76 -15.53 -13.47 10.89
C ASP A 76 -14.31 -14.39 10.73
N GLU A 77 -13.80 -14.54 9.50
CA GLU A 77 -12.65 -15.38 9.17
C GLU A 77 -11.37 -14.56 8.86
N ARG A 78 -11.41 -13.24 9.06
CA ARG A 78 -10.26 -12.36 8.78
C ARG A 78 -9.26 -12.42 9.91
N GLU A 79 -8.06 -12.83 9.58
CA GLU A 79 -6.92 -12.70 10.48
C GLU A 79 -6.26 -11.33 10.33
N PRO A 80 -5.89 -10.69 11.46
CA PRO A 80 -5.20 -9.42 11.43
C PRO A 80 -3.84 -9.56 10.73
N LEU A 81 -3.53 -8.61 9.85
CA LEU A 81 -2.26 -8.55 9.11
C LEU A 81 -1.02 -8.41 10.01
N VAL A 82 -1.20 -8.01 11.26
CA VAL A 82 -0.14 -7.91 12.27
C VAL A 82 -0.54 -8.78 13.45
N ALA A 83 0.27 -9.81 13.72
CA ALA A 83 0.02 -10.80 14.79
C ALA A 83 0.31 -10.25 16.20
N ASP A 84 1.03 -9.12 16.31
CA ASP A 84 1.37 -8.51 17.60
C ASP A 84 0.22 -7.65 18.14
N GLN A 85 -0.32 -8.04 19.29
CA GLN A 85 -1.43 -7.37 19.98
C GLN A 85 -1.04 -6.00 20.56
N GLY A 86 0.26 -5.70 20.69
CA GLY A 86 0.77 -4.40 21.15
C GLY A 86 1.00 -3.37 20.03
N ALA A 87 0.95 -3.80 18.77
CA ALA A 87 1.20 -2.91 17.63
C ALA A 87 -0.02 -2.04 17.33
N VAL A 88 0.22 -0.77 16.97
CA VAL A 88 -0.83 0.13 16.48
C VAL A 88 -1.45 -0.48 15.24
N GLN A 89 -2.70 -0.95 15.35
CA GLN A 89 -3.46 -1.44 14.20
C GLN A 89 -4.01 -0.26 13.40
N PHE A 90 -3.23 0.21 12.44
CA PHE A 90 -3.70 1.18 11.47
C PHE A 90 -4.50 0.50 10.36
N HIS A 91 -5.39 1.26 9.71
CA HIS A 91 -6.21 0.75 8.60
C HIS A 91 -5.33 0.52 7.35
N HIS A 92 -4.81 -0.69 7.17
CA HIS A 92 -3.81 -1.03 6.14
C HIS A 92 -4.27 -0.66 4.72
N GLY A 93 -5.51 -0.98 4.34
CA GLY A 93 -6.05 -0.59 3.04
C GLY A 93 -6.11 0.93 2.82
N ALA A 94 -6.45 1.69 3.87
CA ALA A 94 -6.49 3.15 3.82
C ALA A 94 -5.08 3.75 3.78
N ALA A 95 -4.15 3.23 4.57
CA ALA A 95 -2.74 3.63 4.55
C ALA A 95 -2.13 3.41 3.17
N GLY A 96 -2.34 2.22 2.59
CA GLY A 96 -1.85 1.87 1.27
C GLY A 96 -2.44 2.75 0.16
N GLY A 97 -3.77 2.90 0.14
CA GLY A 97 -4.45 3.75 -0.82
C GLY A 97 -4.02 5.21 -0.71
N ALA A 98 -3.87 5.73 0.52
CA ALA A 98 -3.47 7.10 0.76
C ALA A 98 -2.04 7.40 0.32
N LEU A 99 -1.11 6.47 0.54
CA LEU A 99 0.26 6.58 0.04
C LEU A 99 0.32 6.64 -1.48
N ILE A 100 -0.45 5.77 -2.17
CA ILE A 100 -0.52 5.78 -3.64
C ILE A 100 -1.10 7.12 -4.12
N PHE A 101 -2.25 7.53 -3.58
CA PHE A 101 -2.92 8.76 -3.99
C PHE A 101 -2.07 10.01 -3.71
N GLY A 102 -1.48 10.11 -2.51
CA GLY A 102 -0.59 11.20 -2.15
C GLY A 102 0.64 11.29 -3.04
N SER A 103 1.22 10.16 -3.43
CA SER A 103 2.37 10.11 -4.36
C SER A 103 1.99 10.62 -5.75
N VAL A 104 0.83 10.22 -6.27
CA VAL A 104 0.30 10.71 -7.56
C VAL A 104 0.00 12.20 -7.49
N ALA A 105 -0.66 12.66 -6.43
CA ALA A 105 -0.97 14.07 -6.22
C ALA A 105 0.30 14.93 -6.14
N ALA A 106 1.32 14.47 -5.41
CA ALA A 106 2.61 15.15 -5.35
C ALA A 106 3.23 15.30 -6.73
N ALA A 107 3.34 14.19 -7.48
CA ALA A 107 3.92 14.19 -8.82
C ALA A 107 3.15 15.12 -9.77
N ALA A 108 1.81 15.03 -9.79
CA ALA A 108 0.97 15.86 -10.65
C ALA A 108 1.14 17.36 -10.36
N VAL A 109 1.15 17.75 -9.08
CA VAL A 109 1.31 19.15 -8.69
C VAL A 109 2.72 19.66 -9.02
N THR A 110 3.77 18.87 -8.79
CA THR A 110 5.14 19.24 -9.18
C THR A 110 5.27 19.39 -10.69
N VAL A 111 4.68 18.49 -11.48
CA VAL A 111 4.72 18.57 -12.95
C VAL A 111 4.04 19.85 -13.47
N VAL A 112 2.93 20.26 -12.85
CA VAL A 112 2.20 21.47 -13.27
C VAL A 112 2.90 22.75 -12.82
N ASN A 113 3.45 22.78 -11.60
CA ASN A 113 4.00 24.01 -11.01
C ASN A 113 5.52 24.14 -11.17
N GLY A 114 6.23 23.08 -11.51
CA GLY A 114 7.69 23.03 -11.61
C GLY A 114 8.43 23.04 -10.26
N GLU A 115 7.71 23.08 -9.13
CA GLU A 115 8.29 23.19 -7.79
C GLU A 115 7.99 21.96 -6.93
N SER A 116 9.04 21.29 -6.46
CA SER A 116 8.93 20.04 -5.68
C SER A 116 8.35 20.25 -4.29
N THR A 117 8.66 21.35 -3.61
CA THR A 117 8.13 21.64 -2.26
C THR A 117 6.61 21.75 -2.28
N THR A 118 6.06 22.52 -3.22
CA THR A 118 4.61 22.67 -3.39
C THR A 118 3.94 21.33 -3.70
N GLY A 119 4.56 20.50 -4.55
CA GLY A 119 4.07 19.15 -4.81
C GLY A 119 4.09 18.25 -3.58
N LEU A 120 5.17 18.23 -2.79
CA LEU A 120 5.25 17.44 -1.56
C LEU A 120 4.19 17.86 -0.53
N VAL A 121 3.94 19.16 -0.38
CA VAL A 121 2.87 19.67 0.49
C VAL A 121 1.51 19.19 0.01
N ALA A 122 1.21 19.34 -1.28
CA ALA A 122 -0.05 18.88 -1.85
C ALA A 122 -0.22 17.36 -1.73
N GLY A 123 0.84 16.59 -1.94
CA GLY A 123 0.86 15.14 -1.74
C GLY A 123 0.62 14.74 -0.29
N GLY A 124 1.25 15.43 0.67
CA GLY A 124 1.05 15.20 2.09
C GLY A 124 -0.40 15.48 2.54
N ILE A 125 -0.99 16.59 2.06
CA ILE A 125 -2.41 16.90 2.30
C ILE A 125 -3.30 15.84 1.63
N GLY A 126 -3.03 15.50 0.37
CA GLY A 126 -3.76 14.48 -0.37
C GLY A 126 -3.72 13.13 0.33
N LEU A 127 -2.56 12.73 0.87
CA LEU A 127 -2.40 11.53 1.70
C LEU A 127 -3.27 11.61 2.96
N ALA A 128 -3.19 12.70 3.73
CA ALA A 128 -3.95 12.84 4.97
C ALA A 128 -5.48 12.77 4.72
N VAL A 129 -5.97 13.52 3.72
CA VAL A 129 -7.39 13.53 3.36
C VAL A 129 -7.84 12.17 2.86
N SER A 130 -7.08 11.57 1.94
CA SER A 130 -7.42 10.24 1.39
C SER A 130 -7.36 9.15 2.46
N TYR A 131 -6.45 9.21 3.43
CA TYR A 131 -6.43 8.29 4.56
C TYR A 131 -7.73 8.37 5.36
N VAL A 132 -8.17 9.57 5.73
CA VAL A 132 -9.42 9.77 6.47
C VAL A 132 -10.61 9.22 5.67
N VAL A 133 -10.69 9.54 4.38
CA VAL A 133 -11.78 9.06 3.50
C VAL A 133 -11.76 7.54 3.38
N PHE A 134 -10.61 6.94 3.05
CA PHE A 134 -10.47 5.50 2.88
C PHE A 134 -10.67 4.74 4.18
N SER A 135 -10.24 5.29 5.33
CA SER A 135 -10.43 4.64 6.63
C SER A 135 -11.90 4.52 7.04
N ARG A 136 -12.78 5.33 6.43
CA ARG A 136 -14.24 5.28 6.61
C ARG A 136 -14.92 4.45 5.54
N ALA A 137 -14.39 4.45 4.32
CA ALA A 137 -14.99 3.77 3.17
C ALA A 137 -14.63 2.28 3.09
N PHE A 138 -13.44 1.90 3.58
CA PHE A 138 -12.92 0.55 3.45
C PHE A 138 -13.23 -0.30 4.68
N PRO A 139 -13.47 -1.62 4.50
CA PRO A 139 -13.50 -2.56 5.61
C PRO A 139 -12.14 -2.66 6.27
N ARG A 140 -12.12 -2.91 7.58
CA ARG A 140 -10.88 -3.32 8.26
C ARG A 140 -10.53 -4.75 7.85
N ALA A 141 -9.23 -4.96 7.66
CA ALA A 141 -8.61 -6.25 7.48
C ALA A 141 -8.16 -6.78 8.82
#